data_AF-A0A3R8SHR5-F1
#
_entry.id   AF-A0A3R8SHR5-F1
#
_cell.length_a   1.000
_cell.length_b   1.000
_cell.length_c   1.000
_cell.angle_alpha   90.00
_cell.angle_beta   90.00
_cell.angle_gamma   90.00
#
_symmetry.space_group_name_H-M   'P 1'
#
loop_
_entity.id
_entity.type
_entity.pdbx_description
1 polymer ?
#
loop_
_entity_poly.entity_id
_entity_poly.type
_entity_poly.pdbx_seq_one_letter_code
_entity_poly.pdbx_strand_id
1 'polypeptide(L)'
;MLTFFGNHVLEEGDLGVYSGSIIDVLGRVGVGEQAVRSTLTRMVNRGLLQRQREGRKMFFGLTPQATRVLIDGRTRIWEQGAVNDDWDGSWTLLGFSLPDSWKRQRHDLRSRLTWSGFGALYSGLWIAPGHVDVSAVVTDLGLTAHVKIFHAQAAEVTDIEQMIRDTWDLESIAARYVTFDKRWSAHLGNGADDDPIGTRLRLVSDWLRTIRT
;
A
#
# COMPACT_ATOMS: atom_id res chain seq x y z
N MET A 1 1.89 -9.25 -8.95
CA MET A 1 3.02 -8.81 -9.80
C MET A 1 4.02 -7.95 -9.02
N LEU A 2 3.67 -6.76 -8.52
CA LEU A 2 4.58 -5.96 -7.70
C LEU A 2 5.09 -6.71 -6.45
N THR A 3 4.22 -7.49 -5.79
CA THR A 3 4.62 -8.39 -4.69
C THR A 3 5.72 -9.37 -5.10
N PHE A 4 5.64 -9.95 -6.30
CA PHE A 4 6.65 -10.89 -6.80
C PHE A 4 8.00 -10.20 -6.96
N PHE A 5 8.04 -9.06 -7.66
CA PHE A 5 9.30 -8.31 -7.85
C PHE A 5 9.85 -7.77 -6.53
N GLY A 6 8.99 -7.26 -5.64
CA GLY A 6 9.41 -6.74 -4.34
C GLY A 6 10.00 -7.79 -3.39
N ASN A 7 9.52 -9.03 -3.45
CA ASN A 7 9.98 -10.12 -2.58
C ASN A 7 11.11 -10.96 -3.17
N HIS A 8 11.26 -11.03 -4.49
CA HIS A 8 12.16 -11.99 -5.13
C HIS A 8 13.19 -11.37 -6.07
N VAL A 9 13.08 -10.08 -6.40
CA VAL A 9 13.95 -9.43 -7.39
C VAL A 9 14.60 -8.17 -6.84
N LEU A 10 13.90 -7.45 -5.96
CA LEU A 10 14.35 -6.13 -5.48
C LEU A 10 15.76 -6.15 -4.85
N GLU A 11 16.12 -7.23 -4.15
CA GLU A 11 17.43 -7.35 -3.48
C GLU A 11 18.56 -7.83 -4.41
N GLU A 12 18.20 -8.35 -5.59
CA GLU A 12 19.14 -8.88 -6.58
C GLU A 12 19.70 -7.77 -7.51
N GLY A 13 19.26 -6.53 -7.32
CA GLY A 13 19.71 -5.37 -8.11
C GLY A 13 19.16 -5.37 -9.54
N ASP A 14 20.04 -5.19 -10.54
CA ASP A 14 19.70 -5.13 -11.97
C ASP A 14 19.45 -6.52 -12.58
N LEU A 15 18.65 -7.35 -11.91
CA LEU A 15 18.29 -8.68 -12.39
C LEU A 15 17.08 -8.63 -13.32
N GLY A 16 17.26 -9.13 -14.54
CA GLY A 16 16.16 -9.45 -15.45
C GLY A 16 15.61 -10.86 -15.19
N VAL A 17 14.30 -10.99 -14.97
CA VAL A 17 13.64 -12.30 -14.77
C VAL A 17 12.98 -12.75 -16.07
N TYR A 18 13.24 -14.01 -16.46
CA TYR A 18 12.63 -14.61 -17.64
C TYR A 18 11.10 -14.66 -17.52
N SER A 19 10.40 -14.23 -18.57
CA SER A 19 8.93 -14.18 -18.60
C SER A 19 8.27 -15.52 -18.30
N GLY A 20 8.87 -16.63 -18.75
CA GLY A 20 8.32 -17.96 -18.49
C GLY A 20 8.40 -18.35 -17.02
N SER A 21 9.45 -17.94 -16.31
CA SER A 21 9.57 -18.15 -14.86
C SER A 21 8.52 -17.35 -14.09
N ILE A 22 8.23 -16.11 -14.52
CA ILE A 22 7.17 -15.30 -13.91
C ILE A 22 5.79 -15.94 -14.15
N ILE A 23 5.55 -16.45 -15.35
CA ILE A 23 4.30 -17.15 -15.70
C ILE A 23 4.14 -18.42 -14.87
N ASP A 24 5.19 -19.23 -14.74
CA ASP A 24 5.17 -20.45 -13.93
C ASP A 24 4.79 -20.13 -12.48
N VAL A 25 5.53 -19.23 -11.84
CA VAL A 25 5.33 -18.89 -10.43
C VAL A 25 3.95 -18.29 -10.17
N LEU A 26 3.49 -17.35 -11.01
CA LEU A 26 2.16 -16.76 -10.84
C LEU A 26 1.03 -17.73 -11.20
N GLY A 27 1.29 -18.71 -12.07
CA GLY A 27 0.37 -19.80 -12.39
C GLY A 27 0.03 -20.65 -11.17
N ARG A 28 1.00 -20.91 -10.28
CA ARG A 28 0.78 -21.67 -9.03
C ARG A 28 -0.21 -21.00 -8.06
N VAL A 29 -0.36 -19.68 -8.16
CA VAL A 29 -1.36 -18.92 -7.39
C VAL A 29 -2.63 -18.61 -8.19
N GLY A 30 -2.85 -19.31 -9.30
CA GLY A 30 -4.09 -19.26 -10.10
C GLY A 30 -4.16 -18.11 -11.09
N VAL A 31 -3.05 -17.42 -11.39
CA VAL A 31 -3.04 -16.32 -12.36
C VAL A 31 -2.77 -16.90 -13.76
N GLY A 32 -3.75 -16.78 -14.65
CA GLY A 32 -3.62 -17.24 -16.03
C GLY A 32 -2.52 -16.52 -16.82
N GLU A 33 -1.85 -17.25 -17.72
CA GLU A 33 -0.72 -16.76 -18.51
C GLU A 33 -1.02 -15.44 -19.24
N GLN A 34 -2.18 -15.34 -19.88
CA GLN A 34 -2.57 -14.12 -20.60
C GLN A 34 -2.67 -12.91 -19.68
N ALA A 35 -3.14 -13.10 -18.44
CA ALA A 35 -3.22 -12.05 -17.43
C ALA A 35 -1.83 -11.62 -16.97
N VAL A 36 -0.89 -12.56 -16.82
CA VAL A 36 0.53 -12.28 -16.51
C VAL A 36 1.15 -11.43 -17.63
N ARG A 37 1.06 -11.87 -18.88
CA ARG A 37 1.64 -11.15 -20.04
C ARG A 37 1.06 -9.75 -20.23
N SER A 38 -0.26 -9.62 -20.08
CA SER A 38 -0.94 -8.32 -20.12
C SER A 38 -0.45 -7.40 -19.01
N THR A 39 -0.28 -7.92 -17.79
CA THR A 39 0.21 -7.14 -16.65
C THR A 39 1.67 -6.72 -16.81
N LEU A 40 2.55 -7.60 -17.30
CA LEU A 40 3.93 -7.25 -17.63
C LEU A 40 3.99 -6.12 -18.66
N THR A 41 3.21 -6.23 -19.74
CA THR A 41 3.12 -5.19 -20.77
C THR A 41 2.64 -3.85 -20.19
N ARG A 42 1.59 -3.87 -19.36
CA ARG A 42 1.11 -2.66 -18.67
C ARG A 42 2.15 -2.04 -17.76
N MET A 43 2.93 -2.86 -17.03
CA MET A 43 3.97 -2.34 -16.15
C MET A 43 5.14 -1.73 -16.92
N VAL A 44 5.52 -2.31 -18.06
CA VAL A 44 6.50 -1.68 -18.98
C VAL A 44 5.97 -0.35 -19.50
N ASN A 45 4.73 -0.30 -19.98
CA ASN A 45 4.12 0.94 -20.51
C ASN A 45 3.98 2.03 -19.44
N ARG A 46 3.94 1.66 -18.16
CA ARG A 46 3.92 2.58 -17.01
C ARG A 46 5.33 2.97 -16.52
N GLY A 47 6.39 2.53 -17.18
CA GLY A 47 7.78 2.79 -16.78
C GLY A 47 8.23 2.06 -15.51
N LEU A 48 7.48 1.05 -15.06
CA LEU A 48 7.80 0.29 -13.83
C LEU A 48 8.73 -0.90 -14.09
N LEU A 49 8.68 -1.48 -15.28
CA LEU A 49 9.57 -2.55 -15.68
C LEU A 49 10.31 -2.17 -16.96
N GLN A 50 11.57 -2.59 -17.05
CA GLN A 50 12.30 -2.65 -18.29
C GLN A 50 12.20 -4.05 -18.87
N ARG A 51 12.17 -4.16 -20.20
CA ARG A 51 12.19 -5.45 -20.90
C ARG A 51 13.45 -5.57 -21.75
N GLN A 52 14.09 -6.72 -21.69
CA GLN A 52 15.26 -7.05 -22.47
C GLN A 52 15.05 -8.38 -23.18
N ARG A 53 15.37 -8.43 -24.47
CA ARG A 53 15.28 -9.66 -25.26
C ARG A 53 16.66 -10.27 -25.41
N GLU A 54 16.77 -11.55 -25.08
CA GLU A 54 17.98 -12.34 -25.30
C GLU A 54 17.62 -13.58 -26.11
N GLY A 55 17.97 -13.56 -27.39
CA GLY A 55 17.56 -14.58 -28.36
C GLY A 55 16.04 -14.71 -28.46
N ARG A 56 15.51 -15.86 -28.04
CA ARG A 56 14.06 -16.16 -28.02
C ARG A 56 13.38 -15.86 -26.69
N LYS A 57 14.16 -15.53 -25.64
CA LYS A 57 13.65 -15.28 -24.29
C LYS A 57 13.45 -13.78 -24.06
N MET A 58 12.42 -13.44 -23.29
CA MET A 58 12.13 -12.08 -22.84
C MET A 58 12.34 -12.01 -21.34
N PHE A 59 13.14 -11.04 -20.90
CA PHE A 59 13.45 -10.78 -19.49
C PHE A 59 12.83 -9.45 -19.06
N PHE A 60 12.40 -9.39 -17.81
CA PHE A 60 11.79 -8.21 -17.20
C PHE A 60 12.52 -7.86 -15.91
N GLY A 61 13.00 -6.63 -15.80
CA GLY A 61 13.68 -6.09 -14.62
C GLY A 61 12.96 -4.86 -14.07
N LEU A 62 13.24 -4.50 -12.83
CA LEU A 62 12.75 -3.25 -12.24
C LEU A 62 13.46 -2.05 -12.87
N THR A 63 12.73 -0.96 -13.08
CA THR A 63 13.37 0.33 -13.39
C THR A 63 13.82 1.01 -12.10
N PRO A 64 14.75 1.98 -12.14
CA PRO A 64 15.15 2.74 -10.95
C PRO A 64 13.96 3.40 -10.23
N GLN A 65 12.92 3.81 -10.96
CA GLN A 65 11.69 4.34 -10.39
C GLN A 65 10.93 3.27 -9.59
N ALA A 66 10.71 2.09 -10.16
CA ALA A 66 10.00 1.01 -9.47
C ALA A 66 10.78 0.48 -8.27
N THR A 67 12.11 0.41 -8.37
CA THR A 67 13.00 0.07 -7.24
C THR A 67 12.80 1.02 -6.07
N ARG A 68 12.82 2.34 -6.31
CA ARG A 68 12.54 3.34 -5.25
C ARG A 68 11.17 3.16 -4.62
N VAL A 69 10.12 2.96 -5.43
CA VAL A 69 8.75 2.74 -4.93
C VAL A 69 8.65 1.47 -4.08
N LEU A 70 9.31 0.39 -4.48
CA LEU A 70 9.30 -0.87 -3.73
C LEU A 70 10.13 -0.78 -2.44
N ILE A 71 11.24 -0.05 -2.43
CA ILE A 71 12.05 0.20 -1.22
C ILE A 71 11.26 1.06 -0.23
N ASP A 72 10.69 2.19 -0.67
CA ASP A 72 9.86 3.05 0.19
C ASP A 72 8.67 2.27 0.76
N GLY A 73 7.99 1.47 -0.07
CA GLY A 73 6.93 0.57 0.39
C GLY A 73 7.43 -0.51 1.34
N ARG A 74 8.69 -0.96 1.22
CA ARG A 74 9.29 -1.95 2.10
C ARG A 74 9.59 -1.35 3.48
N THR A 75 10.29 -0.23 3.52
CA THR A 75 10.62 0.46 4.77
C THR A 75 9.36 0.75 5.59
N ARG A 76 8.31 1.27 4.95
CA ARG A 76 7.04 1.56 5.63
C ARG A 76 6.34 0.34 6.22
N ILE A 77 6.42 -0.82 5.57
CA ILE A 77 5.62 -2.00 5.95
C ILE A 77 6.41 -2.97 6.85
N TRP A 78 7.71 -3.13 6.61
CA TRP A 78 8.53 -4.15 7.28
C TRP A 78 9.55 -3.57 8.27
N GLU A 79 9.98 -2.32 8.12
CA GLU A 79 10.98 -1.71 9.03
C GLU A 79 10.32 -0.80 10.07
N GLN A 80 9.33 -0.01 9.67
CA GLN A 80 8.57 0.87 10.58
C GLN A 80 7.38 0.16 11.25
N GLY A 81 7.11 -1.09 10.86
CA GLY A 81 5.94 -1.83 11.29
C GLY A 81 4.65 -1.39 10.57
N ALA A 82 3.71 -2.32 10.40
CA ALA A 82 2.38 -2.00 9.89
C ALA A 82 1.54 -1.20 10.90
N VAL A 83 1.98 -1.17 12.16
CA VAL A 83 1.42 -0.39 13.26
C VAL A 83 2.56 0.47 13.79
N ASN A 84 2.30 1.77 13.98
CA ASN A 84 3.27 2.69 14.56
C ASN A 84 3.20 2.57 16.09
N ASP A 85 4.15 1.84 16.67
CA ASP A 85 4.24 1.64 18.13
C ASP A 85 4.99 2.78 18.84
N ASP A 86 5.65 3.67 18.08
CA ASP A 86 6.50 4.76 18.58
C ASP A 86 5.83 6.14 18.49
N TRP A 87 4.49 6.17 18.52
CA TRP A 87 3.75 7.42 18.42
C TRP A 87 3.99 8.34 19.63
N ASP A 88 4.49 9.55 19.36
CA ASP A 88 4.90 10.56 20.35
C ASP A 88 3.79 11.56 20.74
N GLY A 89 2.54 11.27 20.39
CA GLY A 89 1.41 12.18 20.61
C GLY A 89 1.20 13.21 19.49
N SER A 90 2.06 13.24 18.47
CA SER A 90 1.93 14.19 17.34
C SER A 90 0.83 13.82 16.35
N TRP A 91 0.22 14.80 15.71
CA TRP A 91 -0.84 14.61 14.74
C TRP A 91 -0.58 15.45 13.51
N THR A 92 -0.95 14.92 12.35
CA THR A 92 -1.09 15.71 11.12
C THR A 92 -2.56 16.01 10.90
N LEU A 93 -2.90 17.30 10.83
CA LEU A 93 -4.24 17.79 10.56
C LEU A 93 -4.27 18.39 9.15
N LEU A 94 -5.27 18.00 8.38
CA LEU A 94 -5.54 18.52 7.05
C LEU A 94 -6.94 19.10 6.99
N GLY A 95 -7.02 20.43 6.96
CA GLY A 95 -8.25 21.17 6.70
C GLY A 95 -8.38 21.46 5.21
N PHE A 96 -9.57 21.27 4.64
CA PHE A 96 -9.84 21.70 3.26
C PHE A 96 -11.20 22.38 3.13
N SER A 97 -11.28 23.34 2.21
CA SER A 97 -12.52 23.98 1.81
C SER A 97 -12.59 24.04 0.30
N LEU A 98 -13.53 23.26 -0.26
CA LEU A 98 -13.75 23.13 -1.70
C LEU A 98 -15.16 23.63 -2.05
N PRO A 99 -15.34 24.31 -3.19
CA PRO A 99 -16.68 24.66 -3.68
C PRO A 99 -17.57 23.43 -3.88
N ASP A 100 -18.88 23.59 -3.77
CA ASP A 100 -19.85 22.49 -3.95
C ASP A 100 -19.84 21.89 -5.35
N SER A 101 -19.41 22.66 -6.35
CA SER A 101 -19.22 22.19 -7.73
C SER A 101 -18.09 21.16 -7.87
N TRP A 102 -17.19 21.05 -6.89
CA TRP A 102 -15.99 20.20 -6.95
C TRP A 102 -16.17 18.88 -6.20
N LYS A 103 -17.34 18.24 -6.35
CA LYS A 103 -17.66 16.98 -5.66
C LYS A 103 -16.66 15.87 -5.99
N ARG A 104 -16.19 15.80 -7.24
CA ARG A 104 -15.22 14.80 -7.69
C ARG A 104 -13.87 14.98 -7.01
N GLN A 105 -13.32 16.19 -7.01
CA GLN A 105 -12.06 16.50 -6.35
C GLN A 105 -12.13 16.24 -4.84
N ARG A 106 -13.26 16.56 -4.22
CA ARG A 106 -13.50 16.23 -2.80
C ARG A 106 -13.49 14.72 -2.57
N HIS A 107 -14.17 13.94 -3.41
CA HIS A 107 -14.19 12.49 -3.31
C HIS A 107 -12.79 11.88 -3.51
N ASP A 108 -12.05 12.35 -4.51
CA ASP A 108 -10.71 11.90 -4.84
C ASP A 108 -9.72 12.24 -3.70
N LEU A 109 -9.81 13.44 -3.13
CA LEU A 109 -9.02 13.84 -1.96
C LEU A 109 -9.32 12.94 -0.76
N ARG A 110 -10.61 12.81 -0.38
CA ARG A 110 -11.01 11.96 0.77
C ARG A 110 -10.52 10.53 0.61
N SER A 111 -10.65 9.98 -0.61
CA SER A 111 -10.14 8.65 -0.93
C SER A 111 -8.63 8.58 -0.70
N ARG A 112 -7.84 9.48 -1.29
CA ARG A 112 -6.38 9.49 -1.11
C ARG A 112 -5.96 9.70 0.35
N LEU A 113 -6.70 10.51 1.12
CA LEU A 113 -6.45 10.72 2.55
C LEU A 113 -6.71 9.45 3.37
N THR A 114 -7.81 8.73 3.12
CA THR A 114 -8.05 7.42 3.73
C THR A 114 -6.92 6.45 3.40
N TRP A 115 -6.45 6.41 2.15
CA TRP A 115 -5.28 5.61 1.76
C TRP A 115 -3.98 6.02 2.45
N SER A 116 -3.88 7.27 2.94
CA SER A 116 -2.76 7.79 3.72
C SER A 116 -2.96 7.66 5.23
N GLY A 117 -3.99 6.94 5.69
CA GLY A 117 -4.25 6.70 7.11
C GLY A 117 -5.02 7.82 7.83
N PHE A 118 -5.49 8.84 7.10
CA PHE A 118 -6.30 9.89 7.72
C PHE A 118 -7.73 9.43 7.95
N GLY A 119 -8.28 9.81 9.10
CA GLY A 119 -9.70 9.73 9.40
C GLY A 119 -10.38 11.10 9.36
N ALA A 120 -11.69 11.10 9.16
CA ALA A 120 -12.49 12.32 9.02
C ALA A 120 -12.98 12.80 10.39
N LEU A 121 -12.23 13.71 11.02
CA LEU A 121 -12.61 14.29 12.31
C LEU A 121 -13.86 15.19 12.18
N TYR A 122 -13.91 15.98 11.10
CA TYR A 122 -15.10 16.73 10.66
C TYR A 122 -15.20 16.73 9.14
N SER A 123 -16.31 17.25 8.59
CA SER A 123 -16.59 17.23 7.14
C SER A 123 -15.48 17.81 6.25
N GLY A 124 -14.71 18.77 6.77
CA GLY A 124 -13.57 19.41 6.11
C GLY A 124 -12.26 19.35 6.90
N LEU A 125 -12.20 18.56 7.98
CA LEU A 125 -10.98 18.40 8.79
C LEU A 125 -10.66 16.91 8.95
N TRP A 126 -9.47 16.53 8.49
CA TRP A 126 -8.97 15.17 8.51
C TRP A 126 -7.73 15.11 9.38
N ILE A 127 -7.52 13.98 10.05
CA ILE A 127 -6.45 13.82 11.02
C ILE A 127 -5.76 12.45 10.85
N ALA A 128 -4.45 12.40 11.03
CA ALA A 128 -3.66 11.17 11.07
C ALA A 128 -2.62 11.25 12.19
N PRO A 129 -2.35 10.13 12.90
CA PRO A 129 -1.32 10.10 13.93
C PRO A 129 0.08 10.22 13.30
N GLY A 130 0.97 10.96 13.98
CA GLY A 130 2.34 11.21 13.53
C GLY A 130 2.46 12.29 12.47
N HIS A 131 3.65 12.38 11.88
CA HIS A 131 3.98 13.29 10.79
C HIS A 131 3.79 12.61 9.43
N VAL A 132 2.62 12.80 8.82
CA VAL A 132 2.27 12.18 7.53
C VAL A 132 2.38 13.21 6.40
N ASP A 133 3.31 12.98 5.46
CA ASP A 133 3.45 13.86 4.29
C ASP A 133 2.40 13.53 3.21
N VAL A 134 1.48 14.47 3.00
CA VAL A 134 0.44 14.42 1.96
C VAL A 134 0.59 15.55 0.94
N SER A 135 1.73 16.23 0.89
CA SER A 135 2.01 17.33 -0.04
C SER A 135 1.87 16.89 -1.52
N ALA A 136 2.38 15.71 -1.86
CA ALA A 136 2.25 15.12 -3.19
C ALA A 136 0.78 14.84 -3.55
N VAL A 137 0.00 14.31 -2.62
CA VAL A 137 -1.43 14.04 -2.81
C VAL A 137 -2.19 15.33 -3.16
N VAL A 138 -1.93 16.40 -2.42
CA VAL A 138 -2.58 17.70 -2.63
C VAL A 138 -2.14 18.35 -3.94
N THR A 139 -0.85 18.26 -4.27
CA THR A 139 -0.27 18.83 -5.48
C THR A 139 -0.77 18.13 -6.74
N ASP A 140 -0.79 16.79 -6.74
CA ASP A 140 -1.29 15.97 -7.84
C ASP A 140 -2.77 16.25 -8.19
N LEU A 141 -3.56 16.60 -7.17
CA LEU A 141 -4.98 16.95 -7.34
C LEU A 141 -5.19 18.43 -7.68
N GLY A 142 -4.14 19.25 -7.70
CA GLY A 142 -4.22 20.69 -7.93
C GLY A 142 -4.95 21.45 -6.82
N LEU A 143 -4.90 20.96 -5.57
CA LEU A 143 -5.68 21.49 -4.45
C LEU A 143 -4.87 22.35 -3.47
N THR A 144 -3.62 22.68 -3.78
CA THR A 144 -2.70 23.39 -2.87
C THR A 144 -3.28 24.70 -2.31
N ALA A 145 -4.06 25.44 -3.08
CA ALA A 145 -4.70 26.68 -2.63
C ALA A 145 -5.90 26.46 -1.68
N HIS A 146 -6.44 25.24 -1.63
CA HIS A 146 -7.70 24.91 -0.93
C HIS A 146 -7.50 24.07 0.33
N VAL A 147 -6.24 23.75 0.67
CA VAL A 147 -5.88 22.87 1.77
C VAL A 147 -4.93 23.61 2.72
N LYS A 148 -5.06 23.32 4.02
CA LYS A 148 -4.13 23.72 5.07
C LYS A 148 -3.69 22.48 5.84
N ILE A 149 -2.39 22.34 6.05
CA ILE A 149 -1.80 21.19 6.75
C ILE A 149 -1.07 21.73 7.97
N PHE A 150 -1.31 21.12 9.13
CA PHE A 150 -0.68 21.45 10.40
C PHE A 150 -0.14 20.19 11.07
N HIS A 151 0.98 20.34 11.77
CA HIS A 151 1.45 19.36 12.74
C HIS A 151 1.15 19.89 14.13
N ALA A 152 0.48 19.10 14.96
CA ALA A 152 0.01 19.53 16.28
C ALA A 152 0.06 18.39 17.29
N GLN A 153 -0.16 18.71 18.57
CA GLN A 153 -0.44 17.74 19.62
C GLN A 153 -1.83 18.02 20.19
N ALA A 154 -2.51 16.98 20.67
CA ALA A 154 -3.80 17.15 21.33
C ALA A 154 -3.60 17.82 22.70
N ALA A 155 -4.52 18.71 23.08
CA ALA A 155 -4.54 19.24 24.44
C ALA A 155 -4.96 18.15 25.42
N GLU A 156 -4.48 18.21 26.67
CA GLU A 156 -4.72 17.18 27.71
C GLU A 156 -6.20 16.90 27.97
N VAL A 157 -7.08 17.89 27.77
CA VAL A 157 -8.54 17.76 27.95
C VAL A 157 -9.21 16.94 26.83
N THR A 158 -8.50 16.67 25.74
CA THR A 158 -9.06 15.95 24.59
C THR A 158 -9.11 14.46 24.91
N ASP A 159 -10.31 13.87 24.88
CA ASP A 159 -10.45 12.42 24.94
C ASP A 159 -10.02 11.80 23.61
N ILE A 160 -8.73 11.44 23.54
CA ILE A 160 -8.12 10.85 22.34
C ILE A 160 -8.71 9.47 22.05
N GLU A 161 -9.04 8.68 23.08
CA GLU A 161 -9.59 7.34 22.87
C GLU A 161 -10.95 7.42 22.20
N GLN A 162 -11.85 8.27 22.73
CA GLN A 162 -13.16 8.47 22.13
C GLN A 162 -13.04 9.07 20.72
N MET A 163 -12.16 10.06 20.54
CA MET A 163 -11.92 10.66 19.22
C MET A 163 -11.48 9.62 18.19
N ILE A 164 -10.59 8.69 18.53
CA ILE A 164 -10.15 7.63 17.62
C ILE A 164 -11.31 6.69 17.29
N ARG A 165 -12.11 6.27 18.29
CA ARG A 165 -13.28 5.40 18.08
C ARG A 165 -14.34 6.03 17.18
N ASP A 166 -14.52 7.34 17.27
CA ASP A 166 -15.49 8.07 16.43
C ASP A 166 -14.96 8.34 15.01
N THR A 167 -13.64 8.40 14.86
CA THR A 167 -12.99 8.81 13.60
C THR A 167 -12.66 7.62 12.69
N TRP A 168 -12.35 6.45 13.25
CA TRP A 168 -12.01 5.23 12.50
C TRP A 168 -12.92 4.06 12.90
N ASP A 169 -13.26 3.23 11.91
CA ASP A 169 -13.98 1.97 12.14
C ASP A 169 -13.00 0.89 12.66
N LEU A 170 -12.67 1.00 13.96
CA LEU A 170 -11.74 0.09 14.62
C LEU A 170 -12.23 -1.36 14.62
N GLU A 171 -13.55 -1.58 14.62
CA GLU A 171 -14.14 -2.93 14.61
C GLU A 171 -13.87 -3.62 13.27
N SER A 172 -14.13 -2.94 12.15
CA SER A 172 -13.83 -3.45 10.81
C SER A 172 -12.33 -3.68 10.61
N ILE A 173 -11.50 -2.75 11.12
CA ILE A 173 -10.04 -2.91 11.08
C ILE A 173 -9.63 -4.17 11.87
N ALA A 174 -10.04 -4.30 13.13
CA ALA A 174 -9.71 -5.45 13.97
C ALA A 174 -10.20 -6.78 13.38
N ALA A 175 -11.43 -6.81 12.86
CA ALA A 175 -12.00 -7.99 12.23
C ALA A 175 -11.17 -8.50 11.04
N ARG A 176 -10.54 -7.59 10.29
CA ARG A 176 -9.65 -7.94 9.18
C ARG A 176 -8.35 -8.58 9.65
N TYR A 177 -7.72 -8.02 10.69
CA TYR A 177 -6.53 -8.63 11.30
C TYR A 177 -6.84 -10.01 11.87
N VAL A 178 -7.96 -10.16 12.59
CA VAL A 178 -8.41 -11.45 13.13
C VAL A 178 -8.68 -12.46 12.00
N THR A 179 -9.29 -12.03 10.90
CA THR A 179 -9.57 -12.90 9.74
C THR A 179 -8.28 -13.36 9.07
N PHE A 180 -7.32 -12.45 8.92
CA PHE A 180 -6.00 -12.75 8.38
C PHE A 180 -5.26 -13.77 9.26
N ASP A 181 -5.17 -13.49 10.56
CA ASP A 181 -4.51 -14.37 11.54
C ASP A 181 -5.13 -15.77 11.53
N LYS A 182 -6.46 -15.87 11.70
CA LYS A 182 -7.16 -17.16 11.68
C LYS A 182 -6.87 -17.98 10.42
N ARG A 183 -6.87 -17.34 9.25
CA ARG A 183 -6.59 -18.01 7.97
C ARG A 183 -5.18 -18.58 7.94
N TRP A 184 -4.19 -17.77 8.27
CA TRP A 184 -2.78 -18.13 8.07
C TRP A 184 -2.23 -19.01 9.21
N SER A 185 -2.68 -18.80 10.44
CA SER A 185 -2.36 -19.67 11.58
C SER A 185 -2.91 -21.09 11.38
N ALA A 186 -4.15 -21.23 10.87
CA ALA A 186 -4.71 -22.54 10.51
C ALA A 186 -3.95 -23.21 9.35
N HIS A 187 -3.57 -22.43 8.33
CA HIS A 187 -2.81 -22.95 7.19
C HIS A 187 -1.42 -23.49 7.61
N LEU A 188 -0.69 -22.75 8.46
CA LEU A 188 0.61 -23.17 8.98
C LEU A 188 0.51 -24.38 9.93
N GLY A 189 -0.58 -24.48 10.70
CA GLY A 189 -0.81 -25.59 11.64
C GLY A 189 -1.12 -26.93 10.97
N ASN A 190 -1.62 -26.94 9.73
CA ASN A 190 -2.03 -28.14 9.02
C ASN A 190 -0.89 -28.86 8.27
N GLY A 191 0.36 -28.42 8.44
CA GLY A 191 1.54 -28.98 7.76
C GLY A 191 1.93 -28.20 6.50
N ALA A 192 3.21 -28.29 6.13
CA ALA A 192 3.80 -27.51 5.05
C ALA A 192 3.13 -27.81 3.70
N ASP A 193 2.66 -26.75 3.04
CA ASP A 193 2.16 -26.79 1.66
C ASP A 193 3.30 -27.24 0.70
N ASP A 194 2.96 -28.04 -0.31
CA ASP A 194 3.95 -28.54 -1.30
C ASP A 194 4.52 -27.43 -2.20
N ASP A 195 3.98 -26.20 -2.12
CA ASP A 195 4.45 -25.03 -2.87
C ASP A 195 4.78 -23.81 -1.99
N PRO A 196 5.97 -23.79 -1.35
CA PRO A 196 6.40 -22.69 -0.48
C PRO A 196 6.38 -21.31 -1.15
N ILE A 197 6.64 -21.25 -2.46
CA ILE A 197 6.65 -20.00 -3.23
C ILE A 197 5.22 -19.48 -3.41
N GLY A 198 4.28 -20.35 -3.80
CA GLY A 198 2.88 -19.99 -3.94
C GLY A 198 2.27 -19.54 -2.61
N THR A 199 2.56 -20.26 -1.53
CA THR A 199 2.12 -19.91 -0.17
C THR A 199 2.63 -18.52 0.23
N ARG A 200 3.94 -18.25 0.07
CA ARG A 200 4.53 -16.96 0.39
C ARG A 200 3.92 -15.82 -0.43
N LEU A 201 3.69 -16.02 -1.73
CA LEU A 201 3.09 -15.00 -2.59
C LEU A 201 1.65 -14.66 -2.18
N ARG A 202 0.86 -15.67 -1.82
CA ARG A 202 -0.50 -15.48 -1.32
C ARG A 202 -0.50 -14.77 0.04
N LEU A 203 0.35 -15.22 0.97
CA LEU A 203 0.50 -14.65 2.31
C LEU A 203 0.84 -13.17 2.25
N VAL A 204 1.91 -12.81 1.52
CA VAL A 204 2.34 -11.41 1.44
C VAL A 204 1.31 -10.55 0.70
N SER A 205 0.67 -11.09 -0.35
CA SER A 205 -0.36 -10.33 -1.07
C SER A 205 -1.60 -10.08 -0.20
N ASP A 206 -2.00 -11.06 0.61
CA ASP A 206 -3.11 -10.91 1.56
C ASP A 206 -2.73 -9.95 2.69
N TRP A 207 -1.52 -10.07 3.25
CA TRP A 207 -1.01 -9.14 4.27
C TRP A 207 -1.01 -7.69 3.79
N LEU A 208 -0.47 -7.45 2.58
CA LEU A 208 -0.46 -6.11 1.98
C LEU A 208 -1.88 -5.54 1.79
N ARG A 209 -2.89 -6.39 1.61
CA ARG A 209 -4.30 -5.96 1.56
C ARG A 209 -4.87 -5.73 2.96
N THR A 210 -4.44 -6.51 3.95
CA THR A 210 -4.84 -6.36 5.36
C THR A 210 -4.27 -5.11 6.01
N ILE A 211 -3.16 -4.54 5.52
CA ILE A 211 -2.58 -3.33 6.14
C ILE A 211 -2.87 -2.02 5.39
N ARG A 212 -3.36 -2.08 4.14
CA ARG A 212 -3.53 -0.89 3.27
C ARG A 212 -4.93 -0.26 3.29
N THR A 213 -5.85 -0.79 4.10
CA THR A 213 -7.23 -0.31 4.24
C THR A 213 -7.62 -0.35 5.70
#